data_AF-A0A9E2VAP9-F1
#
_entry.id   AF-A0A9E2VAP9-F1
#
_cell.length_a   1.000
_cell.length_b   1.000
_cell.length_c   1.000
_cell.angle_alpha   90.00
_cell.angle_beta   90.00
_cell.angle_gamma   90.00
#
_symmetry.space_group_name_H-M   'P 1'
#
loop_
_entity.id
_entity.type
_entity.pdbx_description
1 polymer ?
#
loop_
_entity_poly.entity_id
_entity_poly.type
_entity_poly.pdbx_seq_one_letter_code
_entity_poly.pdbx_strand_id
1 'polypeptide(L)'
;MSNKKKKIQIFIDPYGNTINVWWGNPKDSFISEEADDSWDVIAFNKKRVPIGFEKIGFFPDELDPMRYVKNPMKLLKSGELPVGIKLVGDKKSRS
;
A
#
# COMPACT_ATOMS: atom_id res chain seq x y z
N MET A 1 3.79 37.94 -3.65
CA MET A 1 3.10 36.63 -3.53
C MET A 1 4.14 35.56 -3.24
N SER A 2 4.07 34.87 -2.10
CA SER A 2 5.02 33.81 -1.73
C SER A 2 4.72 32.54 -2.52
N ASN A 3 5.68 32.09 -3.32
CA ASN A 3 5.57 30.86 -4.10
C ASN A 3 5.79 29.64 -3.17
N LYS A 4 4.79 29.35 -2.33
CA LYS A 4 4.85 28.24 -1.37
C LYS A 4 4.70 26.94 -2.16
N LYS A 5 5.80 26.20 -2.34
CA LYS A 5 5.79 24.87 -2.98
C LYS A 5 4.72 24.01 -2.30
N LYS A 6 3.73 23.54 -3.07
CA LYS A 6 2.74 22.58 -2.58
C LYS A 6 3.48 21.29 -2.22
N LYS A 7 3.37 20.85 -0.96
CA LYS A 7 3.95 19.60 -0.50
C LYS A 7 2.95 18.48 -0.78
N ILE A 8 3.43 17.39 -1.38
CA ILE A 8 2.67 16.14 -1.51
C ILE A 8 3.06 15.25 -0.34
N GLN A 9 2.08 14.68 0.34
CA GLN A 9 2.29 13.69 1.40
C GLN A 9 1.89 12.31 0.88
N ILE A 10 2.72 11.31 1.15
CA ILE A 10 2.50 9.93 0.71
C ILE A 10 2.60 9.04 1.93
N PHE A 11 1.57 8.23 2.16
CA PHE A 11 1.54 7.21 3.20
C PHE A 11 1.30 5.86 2.54
N ILE A 12 2.11 4.87 2.89
CA ILE A 12 1.96 3.50 2.41
C ILE A 12 1.50 2.67 3.60
N ASP A 13 0.42 1.91 3.41
CA ASP A 13 -0.04 0.89 4.36
C ASP A 13 0.21 -0.50 3.75
N PRO A 14 1.31 -1.18 4.12
CA PRO A 14 1.61 -2.52 3.63
C PRO A 14 0.63 -3.59 4.14
N TYR A 15 -0.07 -3.35 5.25
CA TYR A 15 -1.06 -4.29 5.77
C TYR A 15 -2.36 -4.23 4.98
N GLY A 16 -2.82 -3.01 4.66
CA GLY A 16 -3.98 -2.77 3.80
C GLY A 16 -3.70 -2.99 2.31
N ASN A 17 -2.43 -3.11 1.91
CA ASN A 17 -2.00 -3.02 0.51
C ASN A 17 -2.53 -1.74 -0.16
N THR A 18 -2.38 -0.59 0.49
CA THR A 18 -2.83 0.70 -0.03
C THR A 18 -1.74 1.78 0.00
N ILE A 19 -1.90 2.78 -0.87
CA ILE A 19 -1.12 4.03 -0.85
C ILE A 19 -2.07 5.22 -0.83
N ASN A 20 -1.86 6.11 0.13
CA ASN A 20 -2.63 7.34 0.31
C ASN A 20 -1.76 8.53 -0.12
N VAL A 21 -2.22 9.29 -1.12
CA VAL A 21 -1.53 10.46 -1.67
C VAL A 21 -2.35 11.72 -1.43
N TRP A 22 -1.74 12.75 -0.85
CA TRP A 22 -2.40 13.99 -0.48
C TRP A 22 -1.68 15.22 -1.04
N TRP A 23 -2.38 16.03 -1.82
CA TRP A 23 -1.93 17.38 -2.22
C TRP A 23 -2.64 18.50 -1.46
N GLY A 24 -3.69 18.17 -0.70
CA GLY A 24 -4.29 19.03 0.31
C GLY A 24 -3.90 18.62 1.74
N ASN A 25 -4.55 19.22 2.73
CA ASN A 25 -4.42 18.80 4.13
C ASN A 25 -5.34 17.60 4.39
N PRO A 26 -4.84 16.42 4.78
CA PRO A 26 -5.66 15.23 5.04
C PRO A 26 -6.78 15.48 6.07
N LYS A 27 -6.56 16.38 7.04
CA LYS A 27 -7.56 16.75 8.06
C LYS A 27 -8.77 17.49 7.49
N ASP A 28 -8.68 17.98 6.26
CA ASP A 28 -9.79 18.67 5.58
C ASP A 28 -10.69 17.69 4.82
N SER A 29 -10.37 16.39 4.81
CA SER A 29 -11.21 15.35 4.20
C SER A 29 -12.59 15.32 4.83
N PHE A 30 -13.62 15.24 3.99
CA PHE A 30 -15.02 15.29 4.41
C PHE A 30 -15.87 14.20 3.76
N ILE A 31 -15.70 13.98 2.46
CA ILE A 31 -16.38 12.93 1.71
C ILE A 31 -15.37 12.20 0.84
N SER A 32 -15.60 10.91 0.66
CA SER A 32 -14.83 10.07 -0.25
C SER A 32 -15.76 9.43 -1.27
N GLU A 33 -15.27 9.28 -2.50
CA GLU A 33 -15.99 8.63 -3.59
C GLU A 33 -15.09 7.56 -4.19
N GLU A 34 -15.65 6.39 -4.47
CA GLU A 34 -14.96 5.31 -5.19
C GLU A 34 -14.91 5.67 -6.69
N ALA A 35 -13.80 5.34 -7.36
CA ALA A 35 -13.67 5.52 -8.79
C ALA A 35 -14.50 4.48 -9.56
N ASP A 36 -15.04 4.85 -10.72
CA ASP A 36 -15.95 3.96 -11.47
C ASP A 36 -15.26 2.70 -12.00
N ASP A 37 -14.00 2.83 -12.45
CA ASP A 37 -13.25 1.76 -13.13
C ASP A 37 -12.30 0.99 -12.20
N SER A 38 -12.22 1.37 -10.92
CA SER A 38 -11.29 0.80 -9.95
C SER A 38 -11.79 0.97 -8.54
N TRP A 39 -11.39 0.09 -7.63
CA TRP A 39 -11.67 0.21 -6.19
C TRP A 39 -10.93 1.38 -5.50
N ASP A 40 -10.27 2.26 -6.25
CA ASP A 40 -9.54 3.39 -5.70
C ASP A 40 -10.49 4.49 -5.22
N VAL A 41 -10.08 5.26 -4.22
CA VAL A 41 -10.94 6.22 -3.52
C VAL A 41 -10.39 7.63 -3.67
N ILE A 42 -11.22 8.59 -4.08
CA ILE A 42 -10.86 10.01 -4.13
C ILE A 42 -11.42 10.70 -2.89
N ALA A 43 -10.57 11.45 -2.18
CA ALA A 43 -10.95 12.22 -1.00
C ALA A 43 -11.18 13.69 -1.34
N PHE A 44 -12.33 14.23 -0.92
CA PHE A 44 -12.74 15.60 -1.16
C PHE A 44 -12.91 16.37 0.15
N ASN A 45 -12.64 17.67 0.10
CA ASN A 45 -12.97 18.58 1.19
C ASN A 45 -14.45 18.98 1.16
N LYS A 46 -14.88 19.77 2.17
CA LYS A 46 -16.26 20.28 2.29
C LYS A 46 -16.76 21.08 1.07
N LYS A 47 -15.86 21.58 0.21
CA LYS A 47 -16.20 22.32 -1.01
C LYS A 47 -16.22 21.44 -2.27
N ARG A 48 -16.22 20.10 -2.12
CA ARG A 48 -16.13 19.13 -3.23
C ARG A 48 -14.86 19.29 -4.08
N VAL A 49 -13.79 19.84 -3.50
CA VAL A 49 -12.48 19.90 -4.17
C VAL A 49 -11.69 18.66 -3.79
N PRO A 50 -11.14 17.91 -4.76
CA PRO A 50 -10.34 16.72 -4.46
C PRO A 50 -9.02 17.15 -3.81
N ILE A 51 -8.63 16.48 -2.74
CA ILE A 51 -7.46 16.81 -1.91
C ILE A 51 -6.49 15.64 -1.71
N GLY A 52 -6.89 14.45 -2.13
CA GLY A 52 -6.07 13.25 -2.13
C GLY A 52 -6.79 12.06 -2.76
N PHE A 53 -6.09 10.93 -2.85
CA PHE A 53 -6.68 9.64 -3.20
C PHE A 53 -6.00 8.50 -2.43
N GLU A 54 -6.70 7.38 -2.34
CA GLU A 54 -6.18 6.09 -1.91
C GLU A 54 -6.20 5.13 -3.11
N LYS A 55 -5.05 4.56 -3.44
CA LYS A 55 -4.97 3.42 -4.37
C LYS A 55 -5.00 2.14 -3.55
N ILE A 56 -5.97 1.29 -3.86
CA ILE A 56 -6.11 -0.06 -3.30
C ILE A 56 -5.41 -1.07 -4.21
N GLY A 57 -4.72 -2.04 -3.60
CA GLY A 57 -3.90 -3.01 -4.32
C GLY A 57 -2.61 -2.37 -4.86
N PHE A 58 -1.92 -1.58 -4.04
CA PHE A 58 -0.74 -0.82 -4.45
C PHE A 58 0.45 -1.73 -4.80
N PHE A 59 0.75 -2.69 -3.93
CA PHE A 59 1.75 -3.71 -4.18
C PHE A 59 1.20 -4.73 -5.17
N PRO A 60 2.01 -5.12 -6.18
CA PRO A 60 1.66 -6.23 -7.04
C PRO A 60 1.60 -7.52 -6.23
N ASP A 61 0.94 -8.52 -6.80
CA ASP A 61 0.65 -9.81 -6.19
C ASP A 61 1.90 -10.53 -5.64
N GLU A 62 3.06 -10.31 -6.27
CA GLU A 62 4.37 -10.86 -5.88
C GLU A 62 5.04 -10.08 -4.74
N LEU A 63 4.56 -8.89 -4.39
CA LEU A 63 5.13 -8.04 -3.34
C LEU A 63 4.15 -7.71 -2.22
N ASP A 64 2.88 -8.13 -2.31
CA ASP A 64 1.88 -7.93 -1.26
C ASP A 64 2.30 -8.68 0.04
N PRO A 65 2.72 -7.95 1.10
CA PRO A 65 3.22 -8.55 2.33
C PRO A 65 2.19 -9.43 3.03
N MET A 66 0.90 -9.06 2.95
CA MET A 66 -0.16 -9.77 3.65
C MET A 66 -0.56 -11.07 2.97
N ARG A 67 -0.28 -11.21 1.68
CA ARG A 67 -0.44 -12.49 0.99
C ARG A 67 0.51 -13.55 1.55
N TYR A 68 1.73 -13.16 1.91
CA TYR A 68 2.71 -14.04 2.57
C TYR A 68 2.27 -14.45 3.97
N VAL A 69 1.76 -13.50 4.74
CA VAL A 69 1.35 -13.73 6.14
C VAL A 69 0.07 -14.57 6.21
N LYS A 70 -0.89 -14.37 5.30
CA LYS A 70 -2.18 -15.08 5.31
C LYS A 70 -2.07 -16.53 4.80
N ASN A 71 -1.03 -16.87 4.03
CA ASN A 71 -0.87 -18.23 3.49
C ASN A 71 0.57 -18.77 3.64
N PRO A 72 1.03 -18.97 4.89
CA PRO A 72 2.40 -19.46 5.14
C PRO A 72 2.64 -20.85 4.55
N MET A 73 1.59 -21.67 4.43
CA MET A 73 1.66 -23.03 3.92
C MET A 73 1.91 -23.10 2.40
N LYS A 74 1.44 -22.12 1.63
CA LYS A 74 1.74 -22.03 0.18
C LYS A 74 3.22 -21.75 -0.07
N LEU A 75 3.83 -20.91 0.78
CA LEU A 75 5.26 -20.58 0.73
C LEU A 75 6.15 -21.75 1.12
N LEU A 76 5.77 -22.47 2.18
CA LEU A 76 6.50 -23.66 2.63
C LEU A 76 6.42 -24.80 1.61
N LYS A 77 5.32 -24.91 0.85
CA LYS A 77 5.13 -25.93 -0.18
C LYS A 77 5.78 -25.57 -1.52
N SER A 78 5.92 -24.28 -1.87
CA SER A 78 6.55 -23.87 -3.13
C SER A 78 8.07 -24.00 -3.10
N GLY A 79 8.71 -24.02 -1.94
CA GLY A 79 10.19 -24.12 -1.81
C GLY A 79 10.96 -22.89 -2.33
N GLU A 80 10.30 -22.03 -3.08
CA GLU A 80 10.81 -20.78 -3.63
C GLU A 80 10.19 -19.61 -2.86
N LEU A 81 11.07 -18.80 -2.28
CA LEU A 81 10.72 -17.46 -1.85
C LEU A 81 10.68 -16.55 -3.09
N PRO A 82 9.86 -15.49 -3.08
CA PRO A 82 9.90 -14.47 -4.11
C PRO A 82 11.32 -13.91 -4.25
N VAL A 83 11.67 -13.61 -5.49
CA VAL A 83 13.02 -13.29 -5.96
C VAL A 83 13.74 -12.33 -5.00
N GLY A 84 14.87 -12.79 -4.43
CA GLY A 84 15.83 -11.96 -3.70
C GLY A 84 15.98 -12.23 -2.20
N ILE A 85 15.12 -13.06 -1.59
CA ILE A 85 15.24 -13.39 -0.16
C ILE A 85 15.63 -14.87 -0.03
N LYS A 86 16.87 -15.14 0.42
CA LYS A 86 17.28 -16.49 0.86
C LYS A 86 17.06 -16.57 2.37
N LEU A 87 16.28 -17.56 2.82
CA LEU A 87 16.36 -17.99 4.21
C LEU A 87 17.74 -18.63 4.43
N VAL A 88 18.57 -17.97 5.24
CA VAL A 88 19.81 -18.57 5.75
C VAL A 88 19.40 -19.59 6.80
N GLY A 89 19.23 -20.84 6.39
CA GLY A 89 19.02 -21.95 7.30
C GLY A 89 20.30 -22.30 8.03
N ASP A 90 20.30 -22.22 9.36
CA ASP A 90 21.32 -22.82 10.22
C ASP A 90 21.36 -24.33 9.92
N LYS A 91 22.44 -24.77 9.27
CA LYS A 91 22.80 -26.19 9.25
C LYS A 91 23.27 -26.57 10.65
N LYS A 92 22.36 -27.04 11.50
CA LYS A 92 22.74 -27.97 12.57
C LYS A 92 22.48 -29.39 12.13
N SER A 93 23.60 -30.04 11.82
CA SER A 93 23.80 -31.47 11.59
C SER A 93 22.93 -32.35 12.50
N ARG A 94 22.19 -33.27 11.89
CA ARG A 94 21.80 -34.50 12.59
C ARG A 94 22.99 -35.44 12.56
N SER A 95 23.62 -35.64 13.71
CA SER A 95 24.43 -36.83 14.02
C SER A 95 23.52 -37.96 14.45
#